data_AF-A0A925QN41-F1
#
_entry.id   AF-A0A925QN41-F1
#
_cell.length_a   1.000
_cell.length_b   1.000
_cell.length_c   1.000
_cell.angle_alpha   90.00
_cell.angle_beta   90.00
_cell.angle_gamma   90.00
#
_symmetry.space_group_name_H-M   'P 1'
#
loop_
_entity.id
_entity.type
_entity.pdbx_description
1 polymer ?
#
loop_
_entity_poly.entity_id
_entity_poly.type
_entity_poly.pdbx_seq_one_letter_code
_entity_poly.pdbx_strand_id
1 'polypeptide(L)'
;MSWVMTLSILFGGLTVLLLIGLPAGFAFLVLNLVGAVVYLGGEAGLMQVVRNGISSVTNFSLTPIPFFLLMGELLFHTGVAVKAIDAFDQVIRKVPARLAVVAVVAGTVFSAISGATVA
;
A
#
# COMPACT_ATOMS: atom_id res chain seq x y z
N MET A 1 34.33 -10.86 -4.53
CA MET A 1 34.33 -9.52 -3.88
C MET A 1 34.26 -9.72 -2.37
N SER A 2 34.96 -8.92 -1.57
CA SER A 2 34.77 -8.93 -0.11
C SER A 2 33.38 -8.38 0.23
N TRP A 3 32.77 -8.86 1.31
CA TRP A 3 31.43 -8.43 1.75
C TRP A 3 31.38 -6.93 2.06
N VAL A 4 32.50 -6.37 2.54
CA VAL A 4 32.65 -4.93 2.80
C VAL A 4 32.49 -4.12 1.51
N MET A 5 33.15 -4.54 0.43
CA MET A 5 33.09 -3.84 -0.86
C MET A 5 31.68 -3.89 -1.46
N THR A 6 30.98 -5.03 -1.34
CA THR A 6 29.58 -5.16 -1.76
C THR A 6 28.66 -4.23 -0.96
N LEU A 7 28.83 -4.16 0.36
CA LEU A 7 28.05 -3.25 1.20
C LEU A 7 28.29 -1.79 0.85
N SER A 8 29.56 -1.40 0.66
CA SER A 8 29.89 -0.01 0.29
C SER A 8 29.28 0.39 -1.05
N ILE A 9 29.27 -0.51 -2.04
CA ILE A 9 28.67 -0.24 -3.36
C ILE A 9 27.15 -0.12 -3.27
N LEU A 10 26.48 -1.06 -2.61
CA LEU A 10 25.02 -1.04 -2.50
C LEU A 10 24.54 0.15 -1.67
N PHE A 11 25.12 0.35 -0.48
CA PHE A 11 24.71 1.43 0.42
C PHE A 11 25.10 2.80 -0.15
N GLY A 12 26.33 2.94 -0.64
CA GLY A 12 26.79 4.17 -1.28
C GLY A 12 25.99 4.51 -2.55
N GLY A 13 25.69 3.51 -3.38
CA GLY A 13 24.87 3.68 -4.58
C GLY A 13 23.45 4.15 -4.24
N LEU A 14 22.83 3.57 -3.19
CA LEU A 14 21.53 4.02 -2.70
C LEU A 14 21.58 5.48 -2.24
N THR A 15 22.57 5.84 -1.43
CA THR A 15 22.72 7.21 -0.91
C THR A 15 22.88 8.22 -2.05
N VAL A 16 23.70 7.92 -3.05
CA VAL A 16 23.88 8.79 -4.22
C VAL A 16 22.58 8.96 -5.00
N LEU A 17 21.84 7.87 -5.26
CA LEU A 17 20.55 7.93 -5.95
C LEU A 17 19.52 8.78 -5.21
N LEU A 18 19.48 8.68 -3.88
CA LEU A 18 18.60 9.49 -3.04
C LEU A 18 19.02 10.98 -3.02
N LEU A 19 20.33 11.27 -2.99
CA LEU A 19 20.84 12.65 -3.02
C LEU A 19 20.55 13.37 -4.33
N ILE A 20 20.44 12.63 -5.45
CA ILE A 20 20.01 13.17 -6.75
C ILE A 20 18.52 13.55 -6.74
N GLY A 21 17.77 13.21 -5.68
CA GLY A 21 16.36 13.52 -5.51
C GLY A 21 15.43 12.47 -6.13
N LEU A 22 15.95 11.28 -6.46
CA LEU A 22 15.12 10.21 -6.99
C LEU A 22 14.21 9.66 -5.87
N PRO A 23 12.89 9.46 -6.11
CA PRO A 23 12.02 8.87 -5.12
C PRO A 23 12.53 7.50 -4.69
N ALA A 24 12.45 7.22 -3.38
CA ALA A 24 13.10 6.04 -2.78
C ALA A 24 12.74 4.73 -3.50
N GLY A 25 11.48 4.54 -3.91
CA GLY A 25 11.06 3.34 -4.65
C GLY A 25 11.85 3.11 -5.95
N PHE A 26 12.09 4.17 -6.74
CA PHE A 26 12.87 4.06 -7.97
C PHE A 26 14.36 3.85 -7.69
N ALA A 27 14.90 4.50 -6.66
CA ALA A 27 16.27 4.29 -6.24
C ALA A 27 16.52 2.82 -5.83
N PHE A 28 15.62 2.26 -5.03
CA PHE A 28 15.65 0.85 -4.65
C PHE A 28 15.49 -0.09 -5.84
N LEU A 29 14.60 0.24 -6.78
CA LEU A 29 14.37 -0.58 -7.97
C LEU A 29 15.63 -0.67 -8.83
N VAL A 30 16.22 0.49 -9.20
CA VAL A 30 17.44 0.54 -10.02
C VAL A 30 18.57 -0.21 -9.35
N LEU A 31 18.80 0.03 -8.06
CA LEU A 31 19.87 -0.61 -7.31
C LEU A 31 19.68 -2.13 -7.22
N ASN A 32 18.46 -2.61 -6.98
CA ASN A 32 18.15 -4.04 -6.94
C ASN A 32 18.30 -4.70 -8.32
N LEU A 33 17.95 -4.01 -9.40
CA LEU A 33 18.10 -4.55 -10.76
C LEU A 33 19.58 -4.71 -11.13
N VAL A 34 20.39 -3.68 -10.88
CA VAL A 34 21.84 -3.73 -11.08
C VAL A 34 22.47 -4.78 -10.16
N GLY A 35 22.06 -4.81 -8.90
CA GLY A 35 22.53 -5.79 -7.93
C GLY A 35 22.19 -7.23 -8.35
N ALA A 36 21.00 -7.49 -8.87
CA ALA A 36 20.60 -8.80 -9.34
C ALA A 36 21.46 -9.28 -10.53
N VAL A 37 21.74 -8.39 -11.49
CA VAL A 37 22.61 -8.74 -12.64
C VAL A 37 24.03 -9.05 -12.17
N VAL A 38 24.60 -8.22 -11.30
CA VAL A 38 26.01 -8.33 -10.88
C VAL A 38 26.25 -9.46 -9.88
N TYR A 39 25.32 -9.70 -8.94
CA TYR A 39 25.54 -10.60 -7.80
C TYR A 39 24.74 -11.91 -7.87
N LEU A 40 23.64 -11.98 -8.62
CA LEU A 40 22.76 -13.16 -8.67
C LEU A 40 22.89 -13.95 -9.99
N GLY A 41 23.97 -13.75 -10.74
CA GLY A 41 24.26 -14.53 -11.95
C GLY A 41 23.54 -14.02 -13.21
N GLY A 42 23.42 -12.70 -13.36
CA GLY A 42 22.90 -12.09 -14.60
C GLY A 42 21.43 -12.40 -14.84
N GLU A 43 21.16 -13.22 -15.86
CA GLU A 43 19.81 -13.62 -16.28
C GLU A 43 19.04 -14.35 -15.16
N ALA A 44 19.70 -15.22 -14.41
CA ALA A 44 19.08 -15.92 -13.28
C ALA A 44 18.63 -14.94 -12.18
N GLY A 45 19.42 -13.89 -11.94
CA GLY A 45 19.11 -12.80 -11.02
C GLY A 45 17.89 -11.99 -11.46
N LEU A 46 17.82 -11.63 -12.74
CA LEU A 46 16.66 -10.95 -13.33
C LEU A 46 15.38 -11.78 -13.19
N MET A 47 15.45 -13.08 -13.48
CA MET A 47 14.31 -13.99 -13.29
C MET A 47 13.88 -14.08 -11.82
N GLN A 48 14.83 -14.01 -10.88
CA GLN A 48 14.53 -13.98 -9.45
C GLN A 48 13.80 -12.70 -9.03
N VAL A 49 14.20 -11.54 -9.56
CA VAL A 49 13.50 -10.27 -9.32
C VAL A 49 12.04 -10.35 -9.81
N VAL A 50 11.81 -10.92 -11.00
CA VAL A 50 10.45 -11.13 -11.53
C VAL A 50 9.63 -12.04 -10.62
N ARG A 51 10.19 -13.18 -10.18
CA ARG A 51 9.51 -14.11 -9.27
C ARG A 51 9.16 -13.45 -7.94
N ASN A 52 10.10 -12.70 -7.35
CA ASN A 52 9.86 -11.96 -6.12
C ASN A 52 8.79 -10.88 -6.31
N GLY A 53 8.78 -10.20 -7.45
CA GLY A 53 7.74 -9.22 -7.80
C GLY A 53 6.35 -9.86 -7.86
N ILE A 54 6.20 -10.99 -8.56
CA ILE A 54 4.95 -11.74 -8.62
C ILE A 54 4.52 -12.16 -7.20
N SER A 55 5.42 -12.77 -6.43
CA SER A 55 5.12 -13.19 -5.05
C SER A 55 4.73 -12.03 -4.14
N SER A 56 5.25 -10.83 -4.38
CA SER A 56 4.91 -9.63 -3.60
C SER A 56 3.51 -9.13 -3.92
N VAL A 57 3.12 -9.17 -5.20
CA VAL A 57 1.78 -8.74 -5.66
C VAL A 57 0.71 -9.79 -5.31
N THR A 58 1.04 -11.08 -5.35
CA THR A 58 0.11 -12.17 -4.98
C THR A 58 0.08 -12.43 -3.47
N ASN A 59 0.58 -11.49 -2.66
CA ASN A 59 0.61 -11.64 -1.22
C ASN A 59 -0.82 -11.60 -0.65
N PHE A 60 -1.17 -12.57 0.19
CA PHE A 60 -2.48 -12.66 0.83
C PHE A 60 -2.83 -11.38 1.62
N SER A 61 -1.84 -10.68 2.17
CA SER A 61 -2.03 -9.39 2.85
C SER A 61 -2.55 -8.26 1.97
N LEU A 62 -2.45 -8.38 0.63
CA LEU A 62 -3.01 -7.42 -0.32
C LEU A 62 -4.45 -7.77 -0.75
N THR A 63 -4.89 -9.00 -0.52
CA THR A 63 -6.24 -9.50 -0.84
C THR A 63 -7.38 -8.66 -0.21
N PRO A 64 -7.26 -8.11 1.02
CA PRO A 64 -8.30 -7.26 1.59
C PRO A 64 -8.60 -5.99 0.78
N ILE A 65 -7.63 -5.44 0.03
CA ILE A 65 -7.82 -4.22 -0.75
C ILE A 65 -8.92 -4.36 -1.82
N PRO A 66 -8.87 -5.33 -2.75
CA PRO A 66 -9.93 -5.52 -3.73
C PRO A 66 -11.26 -5.95 -3.10
N PHE A 67 -11.24 -6.74 -2.02
CA PHE A 67 -12.49 -7.11 -1.34
C PHE A 67 -13.16 -5.93 -0.65
N PHE A 68 -12.39 -5.02 -0.05
CA PHE A 68 -12.94 -3.79 0.52
C PHE A 68 -13.50 -2.87 -0.56
N LEU A 69 -12.81 -2.74 -1.70
CA LEU A 69 -13.30 -1.99 -2.83
C LEU A 69 -14.62 -2.59 -3.36
N LEU A 70 -14.68 -3.91 -3.52
CA LEU A 70 -15.89 -4.62 -3.94
C LEU A 70 -17.05 -4.44 -2.96
N MET A 71 -16.77 -4.55 -1.65
CA MET A 71 -17.77 -4.29 -0.61
C MET A 71 -18.28 -2.85 -0.68
N GLY A 72 -17.39 -1.86 -0.82
CA GLY A 72 -17.75 -0.45 -0.96
C GLY A 72 -18.67 -0.22 -2.17
N GLU A 73 -18.31 -0.79 -3.31
CA GLU A 73 -19.10 -0.71 -4.54
C GLU A 73 -20.48 -1.37 -4.38
N LEU A 74 -20.54 -2.53 -3.74
CA LEU A 74 -21.78 -3.24 -3.45
C LEU A 74 -22.70 -2.40 -2.54
N LEU A 75 -22.15 -1.84 -1.46
CA LEU A 75 -22.90 -1.01 -0.51
C LEU A 75 -23.41 0.28 -1.17
N PHE A 76 -22.64 0.85 -2.08
CA PHE A 76 -23.03 2.04 -2.84
C PHE A 76 -24.16 1.71 -3.82
N HIS A 77 -24.01 0.67 -4.65
CA HIS A 77 -25.02 0.28 -5.63
C HIS A 77 -26.33 -0.24 -5.02
N THR A 78 -26.27 -0.88 -3.85
CA THR A 78 -27.48 -1.34 -3.13
C THR A 78 -28.19 -0.23 -2.35
N GLY A 79 -27.58 0.97 -2.25
CA GLY A 79 -28.08 2.08 -1.46
C GLY A 79 -27.99 1.85 0.06
N VAL A 80 -27.36 0.77 0.51
CA VAL A 80 -27.16 0.46 1.94
C VAL A 80 -26.22 1.48 2.58
N ALA A 81 -25.20 1.94 1.85
CA ALA A 81 -24.29 3.00 2.34
C ALA A 81 -25.05 4.28 2.71
N VAL A 82 -25.98 4.72 1.85
CA VAL A 82 -26.78 5.94 2.09
C VAL A 82 -27.71 5.74 3.29
N LYS A 83 -28.41 4.60 3.36
CA LYS A 83 -29.27 4.27 4.51
C LYS A 83 -28.51 4.23 5.83
N ALA A 84 -27.26 3.75 5.83
CA ALA A 84 -26.41 3.74 7.01
C ALA A 84 -26.01 5.16 7.43
N ILE A 85 -25.64 6.02 6.47
CA ILE A 85 -25.35 7.44 6.73
C ILE A 85 -26.57 8.16 7.31
N ASP A 86 -27.77 7.93 6.75
CA ASP A 86 -29.02 8.51 7.26
C ASP A 86 -29.33 8.04 8.69
N ALA A 87 -29.01 6.79 9.03
CA ALA A 87 -29.14 6.28 10.39
C ALA A 87 -28.18 7.00 11.36
N PHE A 88 -26.93 7.24 10.97
CA PHE A 88 -25.98 8.03 11.77
C PHE A 88 -26.44 9.49 11.91
N ASP A 89 -26.96 10.11 10.85
CA ASP A 89 -27.47 11.48 10.88
C ASP A 89 -28.66 11.63 11.85
N GLN A 90 -29.55 10.64 11.91
CA GLN A 90 -30.66 10.63 12.87
C GLN A 90 -30.19 10.55 14.33
N VAL A 91 -29.10 9.83 14.60
CA VAL A 91 -28.49 9.76 15.93
C VAL A 91 -27.78 11.07 16.28
N ILE A 92 -27.13 11.72 15.31
CA ILE A 92 -26.30 12.92 15.49
C ILE A 92 -27.10 14.18 15.11
N ARG A 93 -28.27 14.36 15.73
CA ARG A 93 -29.20 15.46 15.36
C ARG A 93 -28.89 16.83 15.97
N LYS A 94 -28.24 16.89 17.13
CA LYS A 94 -28.12 18.12 17.95
C LYS A 94 -26.71 18.73 17.98
N VAL A 95 -25.80 18.28 17.10
CA VAL A 95 -24.38 18.68 17.14
C VAL A 95 -24.10 19.78 16.09
N PRO A 96 -23.43 20.89 16.45
CA PRO A 96 -22.94 21.86 15.47
C PRO A 96 -21.92 21.20 14.53
N ALA A 97 -21.90 21.59 13.25
CA ALA A 97 -21.12 20.91 12.19
C ALA A 97 -21.48 19.43 11.95
N ARG A 98 -22.74 19.05 12.16
CA ARG A 98 -23.27 17.67 12.09
C ARG A 98 -22.76 16.85 10.89
N LEU A 99 -22.71 17.44 9.69
CA LEU A 99 -22.31 16.74 8.47
C LEU A 99 -20.88 16.20 8.54
N ALA A 100 -19.95 16.98 9.11
CA ALA A 100 -18.57 16.54 9.31
C ALA A 100 -18.50 15.43 10.37
N VAL A 101 -19.28 15.55 11.45
CA VAL A 101 -19.32 14.55 12.52
C VAL A 101 -19.89 13.22 12.01
N VAL A 102 -20.97 13.26 11.24
CA VAL A 102 -21.57 12.07 10.61
C VAL A 102 -20.59 11.42 9.64
N ALA A 103 -19.87 12.19 8.82
CA ALA A 103 -18.87 11.66 7.90
C ALA A 103 -17.72 10.93 8.64
N VAL A 104 -17.19 11.54 9.71
CA VAL A 104 -16.14 10.92 10.53
C VAL A 104 -16.66 9.65 11.22
N VAL A 105 -17.81 9.71 11.90
CA VAL A 105 -18.37 8.55 12.61
C VAL A 105 -18.69 7.41 11.66
N ALA A 106 -19.38 7.69 10.55
CA ALA A 106 -19.67 6.67 9.55
C ALA A 106 -18.38 6.06 9.00
N GLY A 107 -17.40 6.90 8.64
CA GLY A 107 -16.08 6.46 8.16
C GLY A 107 -15.36 5.56 9.17
N THR A 108 -15.35 5.94 10.46
CA THR A 108 -14.74 5.15 11.53
C THR A 108 -15.43 3.81 11.74
N VAL A 109 -16.78 3.77 11.73
CA VAL A 109 -17.52 2.51 11.90
C VAL A 109 -17.29 1.56 10.71
N PHE A 110 -17.35 2.08 9.48
CA PHE A 110 -17.03 1.28 8.29
C PHE A 110 -15.57 0.79 8.30
N SER A 111 -14.63 1.64 8.73
CA SER A 111 -13.22 1.25 8.90
C SER A 111 -13.01 0.17 9.97
N ALA A 112 -13.70 0.28 11.10
CA ALA A 112 -13.61 -0.69 12.19
C ALA A 112 -14.17 -2.07 11.80
N ILE A 113 -15.25 -2.11 11.03
CA ILE A 113 -15.86 -3.36 10.53
C ILE A 113 -15.03 -3.95 9.39
N SER A 114 -14.35 -3.12 8.59
CA SER A 114 -13.49 -3.56 7.49
C SER A 114 -12.27 -4.36 7.94
N GLY A 115 -11.84 -4.25 9.21
CA GLY A 115 -10.74 -5.04 9.76
C GLY A 115 -9.38 -4.86 9.07
N ALA A 116 -9.21 -3.84 8.22
CA ALA A 116 -7.94 -3.56 7.59
C ALA A 116 -7.07 -2.78 8.58
N THR A 117 -6.01 -3.41 9.09
CA THR A 117 -4.98 -2.74 9.90
C THR A 117 -4.18 -1.69 9.13
N VAL A 118 -4.46 -1.53 7.83
CA VAL A 118 -3.85 -0.56 6.90
C VAL A 118 -4.70 0.71 6.73
N ALA A 119 -5.96 0.71 7.20
CA ALA A 119 -6.87 1.87 7.13
C ALA A 119 -6.71 2.80 8.34
#